data_AF-A0A5B8VPQ1-F1
#
_entry.id   AF-A0A5B8VPQ1-F1
#
_cell.length_a   1.000
_cell.length_b   1.000
_cell.length_c   1.000
_cell.angle_alpha   90.00
_cell.angle_beta   90.00
_cell.angle_gamma   90.00
#
_symmetry.space_group_name_H-M   'P 1'
#
loop_
_entity.id
_entity.type
_entity.pdbx_description
1 polymer ?
#
loop_
_entity_poly.entity_id
_entity_poly.type
_entity_poly.pdbx_seq_one_letter_code
_entity_poly.pdbx_strand_id
1 'polypeptide(L)'
;MRAECLSRAGKVKEAMNDLNTLLLKRWVSGTYKVYNASTTEEALKIILAERRKELLYRGLRWMDLKRFNLEGRNITLTRKVDGKIYELKPNDPFYALPIPSYVVENFGYKQNDY
;
A
#
# COMPACT_ATOMS: atom_id res chain seq x y z
N MET A 1 -2.56 -1.56 -10.82
CA MET A 1 -3.56 -0.50 -10.60
C MET A 1 -4.92 -0.93 -11.12
N ARG A 2 -5.05 -1.34 -12.40
CA ARG A 2 -6.32 -1.86 -12.96
C ARG A 2 -6.99 -2.97 -12.14
N ALA A 3 -6.26 -4.05 -11.78
CA ALA A 3 -6.79 -5.12 -10.93
C ALA A 3 -7.35 -4.62 -9.60
N GLU A 4 -6.67 -3.69 -8.93
CA GLU A 4 -7.15 -3.10 -7.67
C GLU A 4 -8.45 -2.32 -7.88
N CYS A 5 -8.52 -1.48 -8.93
CA CYS A 5 -9.73 -0.71 -9.24
C CYS A 5 -10.91 -1.62 -9.57
N LEU A 6 -10.69 -2.68 -10.37
CA LEU A 6 -11.72 -3.68 -10.68
C LEU A 6 -12.25 -4.35 -9.41
N SER A 7 -11.35 -4.74 -8.51
CA SER A 7 -11.74 -5.33 -7.22
C SER A 7 -12.57 -4.35 -6.40
N ARG A 8 -12.16 -3.08 -6.28
CA ARG A 8 -12.93 -2.02 -5.58
C ARG A 8 -14.30 -1.77 -6.23
N ALA A 9 -14.43 -1.97 -7.53
CA ALA A 9 -15.69 -1.88 -8.27
C ALA A 9 -16.56 -3.16 -8.18
N GLY A 10 -16.19 -4.14 -7.34
CA GLY A 10 -16.91 -5.42 -7.20
C GLY A 10 -16.67 -6.42 -8.33
N LYS A 11 -15.81 -6.10 -9.30
CA LYS A 11 -15.48 -6.94 -10.45
C LYS A 11 -14.37 -7.94 -10.12
N VAL A 12 -14.64 -8.81 -9.13
CA VAL A 12 -13.64 -9.72 -8.54
C VAL A 12 -13.02 -10.67 -9.57
N LYS A 13 -13.83 -11.31 -10.43
CA LYS A 13 -13.32 -12.24 -11.44
C LYS A 13 -12.36 -11.56 -12.43
N GLU A 14 -12.71 -10.37 -12.89
CA GLU A 14 -11.89 -9.57 -13.81
C GLU A 14 -10.58 -9.13 -13.12
N ALA A 15 -10.66 -8.71 -11.85
CA ALA A 15 -9.50 -8.34 -11.05
C ALA A 15 -8.52 -9.50 -10.87
N MET A 16 -9.02 -10.71 -10.59
CA MET A 16 -8.19 -11.90 -10.45
C MET A 16 -7.59 -12.33 -11.79
N ASN A 17 -8.32 -12.23 -12.90
CA ASN A 17 -7.79 -12.51 -14.24
C ASN A 17 -6.60 -11.60 -14.58
N ASP A 18 -6.72 -10.30 -14.29
CA ASP A 18 -5.63 -9.34 -14.46
C ASP A 18 -4.40 -9.71 -13.61
N LEU A 19 -4.63 -10.04 -12.34
CA LEU A 19 -3.55 -10.43 -11.44
C LEU A 19 -2.86 -11.71 -11.92
N ASN A 20 -3.63 -12.73 -12.28
CA ASN A 20 -3.12 -14.00 -12.77
C ASN A 20 -2.31 -13.83 -14.07
N THR A 21 -2.72 -12.93 -14.95
CA THR A 21 -1.98 -12.59 -16.19
C THR A 21 -0.58 -12.03 -15.88
N LEU A 22 -0.46 -11.21 -14.83
CA LEU A 22 0.83 -10.71 -14.36
C LEU A 22 1.66 -11.84 -13.71
N LEU A 23 1.07 -12.55 -12.75
CA LEU A 23 1.78 -13.53 -11.94
C LEU A 23 2.27 -14.73 -12.75
N LEU A 24 1.56 -15.15 -13.80
CA LEU A 24 2.02 -16.20 -14.70
C LEU A 24 3.44 -15.92 -15.25
N LYS A 25 3.81 -14.64 -15.40
CA LYS A 25 5.13 -14.18 -15.87
C LYS A 25 6.16 -13.96 -14.77
N ARG A 26 5.81 -14.24 -13.51
CA ARG A 26 6.67 -14.02 -12.32
C ARG A 26 7.09 -15.32 -11.65
N TRP A 27 6.38 -16.40 -11.94
CA TRP A 27 6.69 -17.73 -11.43
C TRP A 27 7.49 -18.53 -12.45
N VAL A 28 8.24 -19.51 -11.95
CA VAL A 28 8.93 -20.48 -12.80
C VAL A 28 7.89 -21.24 -13.64
N SER A 29 8.19 -21.47 -14.91
CA SER A 29 7.31 -22.21 -15.82
C SER A 29 6.85 -23.54 -15.21
N GLY A 30 5.56 -23.84 -15.32
CA GLY A 30 4.96 -25.06 -14.76
C GLY A 30 4.69 -25.05 -13.25
N THR A 31 5.15 -24.03 -12.51
CA THR A 31 4.94 -23.95 -11.04
C THR A 31 3.78 -23.05 -10.61
N TYR A 32 3.28 -22.22 -11.53
CA TYR A 32 2.26 -21.22 -11.22
C TYR A 32 0.93 -21.86 -10.84
N LYS A 33 0.36 -21.42 -9.72
CA LYS A 33 -1.00 -21.76 -9.31
C LYS A 33 -1.89 -20.52 -9.39
N VAL A 34 -3.03 -20.67 -10.05
CA VAL A 34 -4.00 -19.59 -10.23
C VAL A 34 -4.51 -19.13 -8.87
N TYR A 35 -4.46 -17.82 -8.64
CA TYR A 35 -5.06 -17.18 -7.49
C TYR A 35 -6.53 -16.94 -7.75
N ASN A 36 -7.37 -17.25 -6.77
CA ASN A 36 -8.80 -17.00 -6.78
C ASN A 36 -9.20 -16.21 -5.53
N ALA A 37 -10.31 -15.49 -5.63
CA ALA A 37 -10.93 -14.78 -4.53
C ALA A 37 -12.45 -14.83 -4.70
N SER A 38 -13.16 -14.98 -3.59
CA SER A 38 -14.63 -15.05 -3.56
C SER A 38 -15.26 -13.71 -3.21
N THR A 39 -14.49 -12.80 -2.59
CA THR A 39 -14.98 -11.49 -2.15
C THR A 39 -14.05 -10.36 -2.60
N THR A 40 -14.58 -9.14 -2.65
CA THR A 40 -13.78 -7.93 -2.89
C THR A 40 -12.64 -7.79 -1.89
N GLU A 41 -12.89 -8.04 -0.61
CA GLU A 41 -11.88 -7.87 0.44
C GLU A 41 -10.75 -8.90 0.31
N GLU A 42 -11.09 -10.16 -0.01
CA GLU A 42 -10.09 -11.20 -0.29
C GLU A 42 -9.25 -10.85 -1.53
N ALA A 43 -9.90 -10.41 -2.61
CA ALA A 43 -9.21 -9.99 -3.82
C ALA A 43 -8.26 -8.81 -3.55
N LEU A 44 -8.71 -7.79 -2.82
CA LEU A 44 -7.88 -6.66 -2.41
C LEU A 44 -6.69 -7.13 -1.58
N LYS A 45 -6.89 -8.01 -0.59
CA LYS A 45 -5.81 -8.53 0.24
C LYS A 45 -4.72 -9.20 -0.61
N ILE A 46 -5.11 -10.03 -1.57
CA ILE A 46 -4.16 -10.69 -2.49
C ILE A 46 -3.46 -9.63 -3.36
N ILE A 47 -4.22 -8.78 -4.05
CA ILE A 47 -3.67 -7.78 -4.98
C ILE A 47 -2.68 -6.84 -4.29
N LEU A 48 -2.99 -6.39 -3.07
CA LEU A 48 -2.12 -5.49 -2.30
C LEU A 48 -0.84 -6.19 -1.82
N ALA A 49 -0.92 -7.49 -1.49
CA ALA A 49 0.25 -8.29 -1.16
C ALA A 49 1.17 -8.47 -2.39
N GLU A 50 0.61 -8.78 -3.56
CA GLU A 50 1.37 -8.89 -4.81
C GLU A 50 1.96 -7.56 -5.24
N ARG A 51 1.23 -6.45 -5.08
CA ARG A 51 1.74 -5.11 -5.35
C ARG A 51 2.99 -4.79 -4.52
N ARG A 52 3.02 -5.20 -3.24
CA ARG A 52 4.18 -5.01 -2.36
C ARG A 52 5.39 -5.83 -2.82
N LYS A 53 5.17 -7.03 -3.37
CA LYS A 53 6.24 -7.89 -3.92
C LYS A 53 6.77 -7.36 -5.24
N GLU A 54 5.87 -7.01 -6.16
CA GLU A 54 6.21 -6.61 -7.53
C GLU A 54 6.89 -5.23 -7.60
N LEU A 55 6.56 -4.31 -6.69
CA LEU A 55 6.99 -2.91 -6.75
C LEU A 55 8.01 -2.56 -5.66
N LEU A 56 8.76 -3.55 -5.18
CA LEU A 56 9.87 -3.31 -4.26
C LEU A 56 10.88 -2.34 -4.89
N TYR A 57 11.41 -1.41 -4.08
CA TYR A 57 12.35 -0.36 -4.51
C TYR A 57 11.83 0.62 -5.59
N ARG A 58 10.51 0.70 -5.81
CA ARG A 58 9.90 1.68 -6.74
C ARG A 58 9.39 2.96 -6.07
N GLY A 59 9.66 3.16 -4.78
CA GLY A 59 9.20 4.35 -4.03
C GLY A 59 7.70 4.40 -3.71
N LEU A 60 6.91 3.40 -4.10
CA LEU A 60 5.44 3.44 -3.99
C LEU A 60 4.91 3.06 -2.60
N ARG A 61 5.71 2.36 -1.79
CA ARG A 61 5.23 1.80 -0.50
C ARG A 61 4.80 2.88 0.49
N TRP A 62 5.45 4.04 0.47
CA TRP A 62 5.10 5.15 1.36
C TRP A 62 3.68 5.65 1.09
N MET A 63 3.37 5.95 -0.17
CA MET A 63 2.04 6.41 -0.59
C MET A 63 0.97 5.34 -0.36
N ASP A 64 1.30 4.07 -0.63
CA ASP A 64 0.41 2.95 -0.35
C ASP A 64 0.06 2.86 1.14
N LEU A 65 1.02 2.99 2.06
CA LEU A 65 0.75 2.96 3.51
C LEU A 65 -0.19 4.07 3.96
N LYS A 66 0.04 5.30 3.49
CA LYS A 66 -0.83 6.45 3.78
C LYS A 66 -2.27 6.17 3.34
N ARG A 67 -2.43 5.78 2.08
CA ARG A 67 -3.74 5.49 1.50
C ARG A 67 -4.45 4.33 2.19
N PHE A 68 -3.75 3.22 2.42
CA PHE A 68 -4.33 2.03 3.06
C PHE A 68 -4.73 2.28 4.52
N ASN A 69 -3.96 3.09 5.25
CA ASN A 69 -4.29 3.41 6.64
C ASN A 69 -5.50 4.34 6.75
N LEU A 70 -5.69 5.27 5.80
CA LEU A 70 -6.94 6.04 5.66
C LEU A 70 -8.14 5.15 5.32
N GLU A 71 -7.91 4.05 4.58
CA GLU A 71 -8.92 3.02 4.31
C GLU A 71 -9.14 2.04 5.49
N GLY A 72 -8.55 2.29 6.66
CA GLY A 72 -8.77 1.50 7.88
C GLY A 72 -7.96 0.20 7.95
N ARG A 73 -6.93 0.00 7.12
CA ARG A 73 -6.06 -1.19 7.17
C ARG A 73 -5.16 -1.24 8.40
N ASN A 74 -5.01 -0.12 9.12
CA ASN A 74 -4.30 -0.03 10.41
C ASN A 74 -2.90 -0.69 10.42
N ILE A 75 -2.10 -0.42 9.38
CA ILE A 75 -0.75 -0.96 9.21
C ILE A 75 0.25 -0.10 10.00
N THR A 76 0.83 -0.67 11.07
CA THR A 76 1.98 -0.11 11.78
C THR A 76 3.29 -0.62 11.19
N LEU A 77 4.27 0.27 10.93
CA LEU A 77 5.63 -0.16 10.61
C LEU A 77 6.47 -0.22 11.88
N THR A 78 7.17 -1.32 12.09
CA THR A 78 8.08 -1.49 13.22
C THR A 78 9.51 -1.79 12.72
N ARG A 79 10.50 -1.16 13.36
CA ARG A 79 11.93 -1.36 13.11
C ARG A 79 12.67 -1.48 14.44
N LYS A 80 13.58 -2.45 14.54
CA LYS A 80 14.49 -2.57 15.69
C LYS A 80 15.88 -2.14 15.26
N VAL A 81 16.43 -1.11 15.90
CA VAL A 81 17.76 -0.57 15.63
C VAL A 81 18.45 -0.41 16.99
N ASP A 82 19.62 -1.01 17.17
CA ASP A 82 20.42 -0.95 18.39
C ASP A 82 19.62 -1.27 19.67
N GLY A 83 18.78 -2.30 19.61
CA GLY A 83 17.93 -2.72 20.73
C GLY A 83 16.67 -1.87 20.93
N LYS A 84 16.58 -0.68 20.31
CA LYS A 84 15.41 0.20 20.38
C LYS A 84 14.40 -0.11 19.28
N ILE A 85 13.13 -0.10 19.65
CA ILE A 85 12.00 -0.29 18.73
C ILE A 85 11.49 1.10 18.30
N TYR A 86 11.38 1.29 16.99
CA TYR A 86 10.79 2.45 16.35
C TYR A 86 9.52 2.02 15.64
N GLU A 87 8.45 2.77 15.86
CA GLU A 87 7.15 2.51 15.27
C GLU A 87 6.64 3.72 14.52
N LEU A 88 6.02 3.48 13.37
CA LEU A 88 5.21 4.46 12.65
C LEU A 88 3.77 3.94 12.67
N LYS A 89 2.94 4.56 13.51
CA LYS A 89 1.54 4.18 13.72
C LYS A 89 0.69 4.58 12.50
N PRO A 90 -0.49 3.97 12.28
CA PRO A 90 -1.41 4.41 11.25
C PRO A 90 -1.78 5.87 11.44
N ASN A 91 -1.82 6.63 10.33
CA ASN A 91 -2.19 8.05 10.30
C ASN A 91 -1.32 8.96 11.17
N ASP A 92 -0.12 8.53 11.55
CA ASP A 92 0.83 9.33 12.31
C ASP A 92 1.31 10.56 11.51
N PRO A 93 1.50 11.74 12.16
CA PRO A 93 2.08 12.94 11.55
C PRO A 93 3.34 12.70 10.71
N PHE A 94 4.16 11.71 11.09
CA PHE A 94 5.39 11.37 10.36
C PHE A 94 5.17 10.82 8.95
N TYR A 95 3.92 10.59 8.52
CA TYR A 95 3.59 10.30 7.11
C TYR A 95 3.63 11.52 6.19
N ALA A 96 3.61 12.73 6.72
CA ALA A 96 3.74 13.97 5.99
C ALA A 96 5.04 14.68 6.39
N LEU A 97 5.83 15.08 5.39
CA LEU A 97 6.94 15.99 5.69
C LEU A 97 6.36 17.32 6.17
N PRO A 98 6.85 17.88 7.28
CA PRO A 98 6.35 19.15 7.78
C PRO A 98 6.60 20.25 6.75
N ILE A 99 5.66 21.17 6.62
CA ILE A 99 5.86 22.40 5.87
C ILE A 99 7.05 23.13 6.51
N PRO A 100 8.02 23.65 5.73
CA PRO A 100 9.18 24.33 6.27
C PRO A 100 8.79 25.45 7.24
N SER A 101 9.46 25.53 8.40
CA SER A 101 9.11 26.46 9.48
C SER A 101 9.09 27.92 9.02
N TYR A 102 10.08 28.33 8.22
CA TYR A 102 10.14 29.67 7.63
C TYR A 102 8.87 30.04 6.84
N VAL A 103 8.25 29.06 6.16
CA VAL A 103 7.03 29.27 5.38
C VAL A 103 5.83 29.50 6.31
N VAL A 104 5.73 28.71 7.38
CA VAL A 104 4.68 28.83 8.40
C VAL A 104 4.81 30.15 9.16
N GLU A 105 6.02 30.50 9.60
CA GLU A 105 6.29 31.65 10.46
C GLU A 105 6.17 32.99 9.72
N ASN A 106 6.63 33.07 8.46
CA ASN A 106 6.70 34.36 7.74
C ASN A 106 5.53 34.59 6.77
N PHE A 107 4.83 33.54 6.36
CA PHE A 107 3.73 33.66 5.38
C PHE A 107 2.39 33.14 5.91
N GLY A 108 2.34 32.68 7.17
CA GLY A 108 1.09 32.29 7.83
C GLY A 108 0.44 31.02 7.30
N TYR A 109 1.18 30.15 6.61
CA TYR A 109 0.66 28.85 6.19
C TYR A 109 0.39 27.96 7.41
N LYS A 110 -0.77 27.31 7.43
CA LYS A 110 -1.09 26.31 8.45
C LYS A 110 -0.24 25.05 8.26
N GLN A 111 0.32 24.51 9.35
CA GLN A 111 1.04 23.24 9.34
C GLN A 111 0.10 22.06 9.03
N ASN A 112 0.65 20.94 8.57
CA ASN A 112 -0.11 19.71 8.32
C ASN A 112 -0.78 19.21 9.62
N ASP A 113 -2.09 18.93 9.53
CA ASP A 113 -2.95 18.52 10.65
C ASP A 113 -3.11 16.98 10.80
N TYR A 114 -2.11 16.20 10.37
CA TYR A 114 -2.23 14.73 10.39
C TYR A 114 -2.54 14.17 11.77
#